data_AF-A0A151JP96-F1
#
_entry.id   AF-A0A151JP96-F1
#
_cell.length_a   1.000
_cell.length_b   1.000
_cell.length_c   1.000
_cell.angle_alpha   90.00
_cell.angle_beta   90.00
_cell.angle_gamma   90.00
#
_symmetry.space_group_name_H-M   'P 1'
#
loop_
_entity.id
_entity.type
_entity.pdbx_description
1 polymer ?
#
loop_
_entity_poly.entity_id
_entity_poly.type
_entity_poly.pdbx_seq_one_letter_code
_entity_poly.pdbx_strand_id
1 'polypeptide(L)'
;MFTLNGNYKWVDELPRLVSNYIARKHRTIGMRPADVTPAIAERLLGTVYSAIKIAGPAKFKLGNSVRVSKYKTVFEKDYTPNWITEVFTIIKVQRTNPVTYLLEDYCGKSVAGAFYEHELHRATHPDVYLVEKVLRRKGDKVYVKWLGFDGSHNSWIHKNNVI
;
A
#
# COMPACT_ATOMS: atom_id res chain seq x y z
N MET A 1 -0.05 27.23 -19.11
CA MET A 1 -1.25 27.62 -19.90
C MET A 1 -2.33 28.18 -18.96
N PHE A 2 -2.83 27.40 -17.99
CA PHE A 2 -3.83 27.88 -17.02
C PHE A 2 -3.34 28.99 -16.08
N THR A 3 -2.11 28.88 -15.57
CA THR A 3 -1.45 29.93 -14.76
C THR A 3 -1.02 31.14 -15.58
N LEU A 4 -0.87 31.00 -16.90
CA LEU A 4 -0.29 32.01 -17.79
C LEU A 4 -1.36 32.97 -18.32
N ASN A 5 -2.62 32.51 -18.42
CA ASN A 5 -3.77 33.28 -18.92
C ASN A 5 -4.65 33.87 -17.79
N GLY A 6 -4.34 33.60 -16.50
CA GLY A 6 -5.07 34.14 -15.36
C GLY A 6 -6.55 33.73 -15.26
N ASN A 7 -6.97 32.70 -16.02
CA ASN A 7 -8.37 32.29 -16.13
C ASN A 7 -8.51 30.79 -15.81
N TYR A 8 -9.33 30.48 -14.82
CA TYR A 8 -9.62 29.12 -14.35
C TYR A 8 -10.76 28.43 -15.13
N LYS A 9 -11.28 29.05 -16.20
CA LYS A 9 -12.27 28.43 -17.10
C LYS A 9 -11.61 27.39 -18.02
N TRP A 10 -11.26 26.24 -17.45
CA TRP A 10 -10.57 25.15 -18.15
C TRP A 10 -11.43 24.49 -19.23
N VAL A 11 -12.76 24.52 -19.08
CA VAL A 11 -13.70 23.89 -20.01
C VAL A 11 -13.55 24.44 -21.42
N ASP A 12 -13.43 25.76 -21.58
CA ASP A 12 -13.31 26.44 -22.87
C ASP A 12 -11.96 26.16 -23.56
N GLU A 13 -10.94 25.79 -22.78
CA GLU A 13 -9.58 25.50 -23.25
C GLU A 13 -9.37 24.02 -23.61
N LEU A 14 -10.26 23.13 -23.16
CA LEU A 14 -10.17 21.68 -23.45
C LEU A 14 -10.10 21.37 -24.94
N PRO A 15 -10.94 21.95 -25.83
CA PRO A 15 -10.90 21.59 -27.26
C PRO A 15 -9.54 21.88 -27.89
N ARG A 16 -8.94 23.03 -27.55
CA ARG A 16 -7.61 23.42 -28.00
C ARG A 16 -6.54 22.45 -27.47
N LEU A 17 -6.62 22.07 -26.20
CA LEU A 17 -5.66 21.15 -25.59
C LEU A 17 -5.73 19.74 -26.21
N VAL A 18 -6.94 19.21 -26.39
CA VAL A 18 -7.16 17.91 -27.03
C VAL A 18 -6.63 17.92 -28.46
N SER A 19 -6.98 18.95 -29.25
CA SER A 19 -6.51 19.09 -30.64
C SER A 19 -4.97 19.09 -30.73
N ASN A 20 -4.31 19.88 -29.88
CA ASN A 20 -2.85 19.92 -29.81
C ASN A 20 -2.25 18.57 -29.39
N TYR A 21 -2.87 17.86 -28.46
CA TYR A 21 -2.39 16.58 -27.96
C TYR A 21 -2.47 15.48 -29.02
N ILE A 22 -3.61 15.37 -29.72
CA ILE A 22 -3.83 14.34 -30.75
C ILE A 22 -3.05 14.61 -32.04
N ALA A 23 -2.76 15.88 -32.35
CA ALA A 23 -2.01 16.29 -33.54
C ALA A 23 -0.48 16.28 -33.34
N ARG A 24 0.01 16.15 -32.11
CA ARG A 24 1.45 16.11 -31.82
C ARG A 24 1.98 14.69 -31.97
N LYS A 25 3.17 14.57 -32.56
CA LYS A 25 3.93 13.30 -32.55
C LYS A 25 4.39 12.98 -31.13
N HIS A 26 4.00 11.83 -30.60
CA HIS A 26 4.42 11.37 -29.26
C HIS A 26 5.69 10.51 -29.37
N ARG A 27 6.63 10.69 -28.42
CA ARG A 27 7.93 10.00 -28.44
C ARG A 27 7.78 8.47 -28.36
N THR A 28 6.88 7.99 -27.52
CA THR A 28 6.70 6.56 -27.22
C THR A 28 6.20 5.76 -28.43
N ILE A 29 5.21 6.29 -29.15
CA ILE A 29 4.62 5.63 -30.34
C ILE A 29 5.25 6.09 -31.67
N GLY A 30 6.01 7.18 -31.65
CA GLY A 30 6.65 7.73 -32.85
C GLY A 30 5.68 8.29 -33.89
N MET A 31 4.41 8.52 -33.56
CA MET A 31 3.39 9.10 -34.45
C MET A 31 2.38 9.96 -33.67
N ARG A 32 1.45 10.58 -34.39
CA ARG A 32 0.35 11.34 -33.79
C ARG A 32 -0.73 10.38 -33.31
N PRO A 33 -1.31 10.55 -32.11
CA PRO A 33 -2.43 9.73 -31.67
C PRO A 33 -3.61 9.71 -32.66
N ALA A 34 -3.86 10.82 -33.36
CA ALA A 34 -4.92 10.90 -34.37
C ALA A 34 -4.72 9.98 -35.59
N ASP A 35 -3.48 9.56 -35.88
CA ASP A 35 -3.15 8.71 -37.03
C ASP A 35 -3.13 7.20 -36.69
N VAL A 36 -3.42 6.83 -35.43
CA VAL A 36 -3.37 5.43 -34.99
C VAL A 36 -4.57 4.67 -35.53
N THR A 37 -4.32 3.68 -36.40
CA THR A 37 -5.35 2.77 -36.92
C THR A 37 -5.30 1.42 -36.20
N PRO A 38 -6.41 0.65 -36.16
CA PRO A 38 -6.42 -0.69 -35.56
C PRO A 38 -5.33 -1.63 -36.13
N ALA A 39 -5.03 -1.52 -37.43
CA ALA A 39 -4.00 -2.32 -38.09
C ALA A 39 -2.56 -2.01 -37.59
N ILE A 40 -2.31 -0.77 -37.15
CA ILE A 40 -0.99 -0.33 -36.66
C ILE A 40 -0.89 -0.51 -35.14
N ALA A 41 -2.02 -0.49 -34.43
CA ALA A 41 -2.10 -0.55 -32.97
C ALA A 41 -1.39 -1.78 -32.39
N GLU A 42 -1.62 -2.97 -32.94
CA GLU A 42 -0.97 -4.23 -32.54
C GLU A 42 0.56 -4.09 -32.51
N ARG A 43 1.14 -3.58 -33.61
CA ARG A 43 2.59 -3.37 -33.74
C ARG A 43 3.11 -2.35 -32.72
N LEU A 44 2.35 -1.28 -32.48
CA LEU A 44 2.71 -0.26 -31.50
C LEU A 44 2.71 -0.83 -30.08
N LEU A 45 1.68 -1.59 -29.70
CA LEU A 45 1.60 -2.22 -28.39
C LEU A 45 2.77 -3.17 -28.16
N GLY A 46 3.11 -3.99 -29.16
CA GLY A 46 4.30 -4.85 -29.11
C GLY A 46 5.59 -4.05 -28.91
N THR A 47 5.72 -2.89 -29.55
CA THR A 47 6.89 -2.00 -29.39
C THR A 47 6.94 -1.37 -27.99
N VAL A 48 5.82 -0.78 -27.55
CA VAL A 48 5.72 -0.03 -26.29
C VAL A 48 5.88 -0.93 -25.07
N TYR A 49 5.34 -2.14 -25.13
CA TYR A 49 5.36 -3.09 -24.02
C TYR A 49 6.35 -4.24 -24.23
N SER A 50 7.31 -4.10 -25.16
CA SER A 50 8.38 -5.08 -25.41
C SER A 50 9.33 -5.27 -24.22
N ALA A 51 9.42 -4.27 -23.33
CA ALA A 51 10.35 -4.30 -22.21
C ALA A 51 10.02 -5.46 -21.26
N ILE A 52 10.97 -6.39 -21.13
CA ILE A 52 10.86 -7.52 -20.19
C ILE A 52 10.82 -6.96 -18.78
N LYS A 53 9.68 -7.15 -18.12
CA LYS A 53 9.44 -6.75 -16.74
C LYS A 53 10.09 -7.76 -15.78
N ILE A 54 11.38 -7.58 -15.50
CA ILE A 54 12.07 -8.39 -14.48
C ILE A 54 11.72 -7.86 -13.09
N ALA A 55 11.19 -8.73 -12.23
CA ALA A 55 10.95 -8.41 -10.83
C ALA A 55 12.29 -8.19 -10.11
N GLY A 56 12.38 -7.11 -9.33
CA GLY A 56 13.52 -6.87 -8.45
C GLY A 56 13.67 -7.96 -7.38
N PRO A 57 14.82 -8.03 -6.70
CA PRO A 57 15.00 -8.95 -5.58
C PRO A 57 14.01 -8.62 -4.45
N ALA A 58 13.48 -9.66 -3.81
CA ALA A 58 12.58 -9.49 -2.66
C ALA A 58 13.37 -9.02 -1.43
N LYS A 59 12.94 -7.92 -0.80
CA LYS A 59 13.53 -7.42 0.45
C LYS A 59 13.24 -8.32 1.65
N PHE A 60 11.99 -8.76 1.79
CA PHE A 60 11.56 -9.62 2.90
C PHE A 60 11.57 -11.10 2.51
N LYS A 61 11.72 -11.95 3.53
CA LYS A 61 11.72 -13.42 3.40
C LYS A 61 10.49 -14.03 4.05
N LEU A 62 10.19 -15.27 3.66
CA LEU A 62 9.16 -16.09 4.30
C LEU A 62 9.44 -16.21 5.81
N GLY A 63 8.39 -16.09 6.62
CA GLY A 63 8.45 -16.11 8.08
C GLY A 63 8.91 -14.81 8.74
N ASN A 64 9.19 -13.73 7.99
CA ASN A 64 9.48 -12.44 8.60
C ASN A 64 8.21 -11.83 9.19
N SER A 65 8.32 -11.33 10.43
CA SER A 65 7.29 -10.53 11.08
C SER A 65 7.32 -9.09 10.56
N VAL A 66 6.18 -8.59 10.11
CA VAL A 66 6.01 -7.27 9.48
C VAL A 66 4.78 -6.56 10.01
N ARG A 67 4.77 -5.23 9.90
CA ARG A 67 3.62 -4.35 10.09
C ARG A 67 3.24 -3.73 8.76
N VAL A 68 1.95 -3.49 8.57
CA VAL A 68 1.40 -2.89 7.34
C VAL A 68 1.27 -1.38 7.52
N SER A 69 1.43 -0.62 6.44
CA SER A 69 1.22 0.82 6.43
C SER A 69 -0.21 1.17 6.82
N LYS A 70 -0.38 2.23 7.60
CA LYS A 70 -1.67 2.74 8.02
C LYS A 70 -2.26 3.63 6.91
N TYR A 71 -3.54 3.44 6.60
CA TYR A 71 -4.27 4.40 5.79
C TYR A 71 -4.43 5.72 6.54
N LYS A 72 -3.87 6.81 5.99
CA LYS A 72 -3.96 8.15 6.58
C LYS A 72 -5.12 8.94 6.00
N THR A 73 -5.85 9.65 6.87
CA THR A 73 -6.82 10.67 6.43
C THR A 73 -6.12 12.04 6.32
N VAL A 74 -6.74 12.98 5.60
CA VAL A 74 -6.17 14.32 5.31
C VAL A 74 -5.79 15.11 6.58
N PHE A 75 -6.45 14.83 7.71
CA PHE A 75 -6.23 15.52 8.98
C PHE A 75 -5.39 14.72 9.98
N GLU A 76 -4.84 13.56 9.58
CA GLU A 76 -3.94 12.82 10.46
C GLU A 76 -2.61 13.53 10.63
N LYS A 77 -2.12 13.53 11.86
CA LYS A 77 -0.90 14.25 12.23
C LYS A 77 0.33 13.39 11.95
N ASP A 78 1.35 13.99 11.35
CA ASP A 78 2.55 13.25 10.93
C ASP A 78 3.42 12.69 12.05
N TYR A 79 3.26 13.18 13.28
CA TYR A 79 3.95 12.61 14.44
C TYR A 79 3.33 11.30 14.94
N THR A 80 2.17 10.89 14.41
CA THR A 80 1.56 9.60 14.75
C THR A 80 2.19 8.46 13.93
N PRO A 81 2.25 7.22 14.45
CA PRO A 81 2.85 6.11 13.72
C PRO A 81 2.19 5.83 12.36
N ASN A 82 3.02 5.62 11.34
CA ASN A 82 2.57 5.33 9.96
C ASN A 82 2.27 3.85 9.71
N TRP A 83 2.43 3.00 10.73
CA TRP A 83 2.29 1.55 10.64
C TRP A 83 1.22 1.10 11.63
N ILE A 84 0.44 0.09 11.25
CA ILE A 84 -0.57 -0.48 12.15
C ILE A 84 0.11 -1.24 13.29
N THR A 85 -0.60 -1.39 14.41
CA THR A 85 -0.06 -2.03 15.62
C THR A 85 0.05 -3.54 15.50
N GLU A 86 -0.85 -4.15 14.74
CA GLU A 86 -0.88 -5.58 14.48
C GLU A 86 0.36 -6.04 13.68
N VAL A 87 0.88 -7.20 14.08
CA VAL A 87 2.04 -7.83 13.47
C VAL A 87 1.57 -9.04 12.68
N PHE A 88 2.05 -9.14 11.44
CA PHE A 88 1.74 -10.22 10.52
C PHE A 88 2.98 -11.01 10.17
N THR A 89 2.78 -12.25 9.74
CA THR A 89 3.86 -13.11 9.25
C THR A 89 3.77 -13.28 7.75
N ILE A 90 4.90 -13.16 7.04
CA ILE A 90 4.93 -13.40 5.59
C ILE A 90 4.84 -14.90 5.32
N ILE A 91 3.74 -15.35 4.73
CA ILE A 91 3.53 -16.75 4.35
C ILE A 91 4.07 -17.08 2.96
N LYS A 92 4.08 -16.08 2.05
CA LYS A 92 4.50 -16.29 0.65
C LYS A 92 5.06 -15.02 0.05
N VAL A 93 6.19 -15.18 -0.63
CA VAL A 93 6.79 -14.14 -1.48
C VAL A 93 6.45 -14.46 -2.93
N GLN A 94 5.71 -13.57 -3.60
CA GLN A 94 5.34 -13.72 -5.00
C GLN A 94 6.31 -12.94 -5.89
N ARG A 95 6.89 -13.61 -6.90
CA ARG A 95 7.77 -12.98 -7.88
C ARG A 95 7.00 -12.27 -8.99
N THR A 96 6.06 -11.41 -8.60
CA THR A 96 5.36 -10.44 -9.44
C THR A 96 6.27 -9.23 -9.70
N ASN A 97 5.92 -8.35 -10.65
CA ASN A 97 6.63 -7.11 -10.87
C ASN A 97 5.72 -5.89 -10.62
N PRO A 98 5.87 -5.17 -9.49
CA PRO A 98 6.86 -5.39 -8.42
C PRO A 98 6.51 -6.58 -7.51
N VAL A 99 7.47 -7.03 -6.69
CA VAL A 99 7.30 -8.18 -5.78
C VAL A 99 6.17 -7.91 -4.79
N THR A 100 5.31 -8.92 -4.59
CA THR A 100 4.20 -8.86 -3.64
C THR A 100 4.29 -9.97 -2.58
N TYR A 101 3.67 -9.73 -1.43
CA TYR A 101 3.73 -10.59 -0.26
C TYR A 101 2.33 -10.97 0.20
N LEU A 102 2.14 -12.23 0.57
CA LEU A 102 0.95 -12.68 1.29
C LEU A 102 1.27 -12.76 2.77
N LEU A 103 0.32 -12.35 3.59
CA LEU A 103 0.45 -12.23 5.03
C LEU A 103 -0.56 -13.15 5.73
N GLU A 104 -0.19 -13.64 6.92
CA GLU A 104 -1.12 -14.19 7.91
C GLU A 104 -1.14 -13.32 9.16
N ASP A 105 -2.29 -13.28 9.82
CA ASP A 105 -2.45 -12.69 11.15
C ASP A 105 -1.90 -13.63 12.24
N TYR A 106 -1.94 -13.16 13.49
CA TYR A 106 -1.46 -13.93 14.63
C TYR A 106 -2.33 -15.18 14.94
N CYS A 107 -3.55 -15.26 14.40
CA CYS A 107 -4.43 -16.44 14.48
C CYS A 107 -4.15 -17.47 13.38
N GLY A 108 -3.18 -17.22 12.49
CA GLY A 108 -2.87 -18.07 11.35
C GLY A 108 -3.88 -17.94 10.21
N LYS A 109 -4.68 -16.88 10.18
CA LYS A 109 -5.62 -16.60 9.10
C LYS A 109 -4.95 -15.70 8.05
N SER A 110 -5.03 -16.12 6.80
CA SER A 110 -4.51 -15.34 5.68
C SER A 110 -5.25 -14.00 5.55
N VAL A 111 -4.47 -12.92 5.43
CA VAL A 111 -4.99 -11.59 5.14
C VAL A 111 -5.39 -11.53 3.66
N ALA A 112 -6.55 -10.92 3.39
CA ALA A 112 -7.05 -10.79 2.03
C ALA A 112 -6.18 -9.81 1.23
N GLY A 113 -5.75 -10.23 0.04
CA GLY A 113 -4.93 -9.42 -0.87
C GLY A 113 -3.44 -9.73 -0.80
N ALA A 114 -2.66 -9.01 -1.61
CA ALA A 114 -1.21 -9.09 -1.64
C ALA A 114 -0.62 -7.70 -1.43
N PHE A 115 0.45 -7.61 -0.65
CA PHE A 115 1.04 -6.36 -0.22
C PHE A 115 2.35 -6.08 -0.94
N TYR A 116 2.60 -4.83 -1.27
CA TYR A 116 3.86 -4.39 -1.84
C TYR A 116 4.93 -4.17 -0.77
N GLU A 117 6.19 -4.16 -1.18
CA GLU A 117 7.31 -3.92 -0.28
C GLU A 117 7.21 -2.61 0.51
N HIS A 118 6.76 -1.52 -0.11
CA HIS A 118 6.66 -0.21 0.52
C HIS A 118 5.49 -0.09 1.52
N GLU A 119 4.55 -1.05 1.47
CA GLU A 119 3.44 -1.15 2.40
C GLU A 119 3.83 -1.95 3.66
N LEU A 120 5.05 -2.48 3.73
CA LEU A 120 5.51 -3.34 4.81
C LEU A 120 6.72 -2.77 5.54
N HIS A 121 6.72 -2.93 6.85
CA HIS A 121 7.83 -2.61 7.72
C HIS A 121 8.18 -3.79 8.62
N ARG A 122 9.47 -4.08 8.79
CA ARG A 122 9.91 -5.19 9.66
C ARG A 122 9.52 -4.90 11.12
N ALA A 123 8.92 -5.87 11.80
CA ALA A 123 8.63 -5.76 13.22
C ALA A 123 9.88 -6.14 14.04
N THR A 124 10.38 -5.23 14.86
CA THR A 124 11.54 -5.48 15.75
C THR A 124 11.13 -6.31 16.98
N HIS A 125 9.93 -6.07 17.49
CA HIS A 125 9.38 -6.71 18.68
C HIS A 125 8.04 -7.36 18.33
N PRO A 126 8.03 -8.56 17.72
CA PRO A 126 6.80 -9.22 17.28
C PRO A 126 5.92 -9.66 18.46
N ASP A 127 6.51 -9.93 19.62
CA ASP A 127 5.81 -10.43 20.81
C ASP A 127 5.29 -9.32 21.73
N VAL A 128 5.44 -8.04 21.35
CA VAL A 128 5.07 -6.89 22.18
C VAL A 128 3.84 -6.21 21.61
N TYR A 129 2.77 -6.18 22.42
CA TYR A 129 1.48 -5.58 22.08
C TYR A 129 1.19 -4.38 22.99
N LEU A 130 0.67 -3.30 22.39
CA LEU A 130 0.34 -2.09 23.12
C LEU A 130 -1.04 -2.23 23.78
N VAL A 131 -1.16 -1.79 25.03
CA VAL A 131 -2.44 -1.75 25.75
C VAL A 131 -3.15 -0.44 25.42
N GLU A 132 -4.39 -0.51 24.94
CA GLU A 132 -5.26 0.66 24.78
C GLU A 132 -5.81 1.10 26.14
N LYS A 133 -6.37 0.14 26.88
CA LYS A 133 -7.03 0.42 28.16
C LYS A 133 -7.07 -0.81 29.06
N VAL A 134 -6.85 -0.61 30.36
CA VAL A 134 -7.16 -1.63 31.38
C VAL A 134 -8.66 -1.53 31.71
N LEU A 135 -9.40 -2.60 31.45
CA LEU A 135 -10.85 -2.67 31.65
C LEU A 135 -11.23 -3.10 33.07
N ARG A 136 -10.51 -4.08 33.64
CA ARG A 136 -10.75 -4.61 34.99
C ARG A 136 -9.45 -5.02 35.67
N ARG A 137 -9.45 -5.06 37.00
CA ARG A 137 -8.33 -5.56 37.82
C ARG A 137 -8.87 -6.59 38.80
N LYS A 138 -8.19 -7.74 38.95
CA LYS A 138 -8.57 -8.80 39.90
C LYS A 138 -7.32 -9.48 40.42
N GLY A 139 -7.00 -9.27 41.70
CA GLY A 139 -5.77 -9.80 42.31
C GLY A 139 -4.54 -9.36 41.50
N ASP A 140 -3.74 -10.33 41.05
CA ASP A 140 -2.52 -10.11 40.26
C ASP A 140 -2.72 -10.13 38.74
N LYS A 141 -3.97 -10.17 38.29
CA LYS A 141 -4.31 -10.11 36.87
C LYS A 141 -5.03 -8.81 36.50
N VAL A 142 -4.81 -8.37 35.28
CA VAL A 142 -5.49 -7.22 34.67
C VAL A 142 -6.15 -7.66 33.37
N TYR A 143 -7.39 -7.23 33.14
CA TYR A 143 -8.13 -7.47 31.91
C TYR A 143 -7.91 -6.28 30.99
N VAL A 144 -7.29 -6.51 29.84
CA VAL A 144 -6.81 -5.45 28.95
C VAL A 144 -7.55 -5.44 27.62
N LYS A 145 -7.77 -4.24 27.11
CA LYS A 145 -8.09 -3.97 25.71
C LYS A 145 -6.79 -3.65 24.98
N TRP A 146 -6.47 -4.41 23.96
CA TRP A 146 -5.27 -4.23 23.14
C TRP A 146 -5.49 -3.16 22.08
N LEU A 147 -4.46 -2.34 21.85
CA LEU A 147 -4.51 -1.24 20.89
C LEU A 147 -4.53 -1.77 19.46
N GLY A 148 -5.60 -1.41 18.73
CA GLY A 148 -5.79 -1.80 17.33
C GLY A 148 -6.48 -3.15 17.14
N PHE A 149 -6.90 -3.82 18.21
CA PHE A 149 -7.67 -5.05 18.16
C PHE A 149 -9.12 -4.81 18.60
N ASP A 150 -10.04 -5.63 18.09
CA ASP A 150 -11.43 -5.61 18.54
C ASP A 150 -11.60 -6.32 19.90
N GLY A 151 -12.80 -6.19 20.47
CA GLY A 151 -13.07 -6.68 21.82
C GLY A 151 -12.93 -8.20 22.00
N SER A 152 -12.94 -8.98 20.91
CA SER A 152 -12.74 -10.43 20.97
C SER A 152 -11.35 -10.83 21.46
N HIS A 153 -10.37 -9.95 21.33
CA HIS A 153 -8.97 -10.17 21.71
C HIS A 153 -8.68 -9.80 23.18
N ASN A 154 -9.65 -9.21 23.87
CA ASN A 154 -9.46 -8.77 25.25
C ASN A 154 -9.15 -9.97 26.16
N SER A 155 -8.04 -9.89 26.89
CA SER A 155 -7.54 -11.02 27.67
C SER A 155 -7.07 -10.61 29.07
N TRP A 156 -7.01 -11.59 29.96
CA TRP A 156 -6.43 -11.42 31.29
C TRP A 156 -4.93 -11.69 31.23
N ILE A 157 -4.12 -10.71 31.61
CA ILE A 157 -2.67 -10.83 31.69
C ILE A 157 -2.19 -10.63 33.13
N HIS A 158 -1.02 -11.19 33.46
CA HIS A 158 -0.39 -10.97 34.76
C HIS A 158 0.17 -9.55 34.83
N LYS A 159 0.09 -8.90 36.00
CA LYS A 159 0.63 -7.54 36.19
C LYS A 159 2.10 -7.42 35.81
N ASN A 160 2.88 -8.47 36.07
CA ASN A 160 4.33 -8.51 35.77
C ASN A 160 4.65 -8.53 34.27
N ASN A 161 3.68 -8.82 33.40
CA ASN A 161 3.85 -8.79 31.95
C ASN A 161 3.56 -7.40 31.35
N VAL A 162 3.12 -6.44 32.18
CA VAL A 162 2.95 -5.05 31.78
C VAL A 162 4.25 -4.32 32.13
N ILE A 163 4.90 -3.79 31.09
CA ILE A 163 6.11 -2.96 31.21
C ILE A 163 5.70 -1.49 31.32
#